data_AF-A0A969R9U3-F1
#
_entry.id   AF-A0A969R9U3-F1
#
_cell.length_a   1.000
_cell.length_b   1.000
_cell.length_c   1.000
_cell.angle_alpha   90.00
_cell.angle_beta   90.00
_cell.angle_gamma   90.00
#
_symmetry.space_group_name_H-M   'P 1'
#
loop_
_entity.id
_entity.type
_entity.pdbx_description
1 polymer ?
#
loop_
_entity_poly.entity_id
_entity_poly.type
_entity_poly.pdbx_seq_one_letter_code
_entity_poly.pdbx_strand_id
1 'polypeptide(L)'
;MVEPELKQVEYAAPSAVVEPINTDEAGTLAPLASSDDTNEQWREIGEKAYSFLASMPEYLGRFFSEYRKPLTTAGLIFGAIVSVKLTLALLSAVNDVPLLEPTFELIGLSYTLWFVYRYLLKASNRQELSQEFDKLKNQSRWQVAPHLLFPRVVLIPQPLSQRGYGLS
;
A
#
# COMPACT_ATOMS: atom_id res chain seq x y z
N MET A 1 -65.43 6.36 63.41
CA MET A 1 -64.82 5.40 62.46
C MET A 1 -65.88 4.99 61.46
N VAL A 2 -65.65 5.24 60.18
CA VAL A 2 -66.54 4.82 59.08
C VAL A 2 -65.90 3.58 58.47
N GLU A 3 -66.57 2.44 58.57
CA GLU A 3 -66.15 1.16 58.02
C GLU A 3 -66.86 0.97 56.67
N PRO A 4 -66.15 0.76 55.55
CA PRO A 4 -66.80 0.59 54.25
C PRO A 4 -67.33 -0.85 54.10
N GLU A 5 -68.63 -0.96 53.80
CA GLU A 5 -69.29 -2.18 53.34
C GLU A 5 -68.65 -2.71 52.05
N LEU A 6 -68.03 -3.90 52.15
CA LEU A 6 -67.48 -4.62 51.00
C LEU A 6 -68.63 -5.34 50.28
N LYS A 7 -69.11 -4.74 49.18
CA LYS A 7 -69.91 -5.44 48.17
C LYS A 7 -69.15 -6.69 47.70
N GLN A 8 -69.69 -7.88 47.96
CA GLN A 8 -69.24 -9.09 47.28
C GLN A 8 -69.53 -8.96 45.78
N VAL A 9 -68.47 -8.84 45.00
CA VAL A 9 -68.53 -9.06 43.56
C VAL A 9 -68.44 -10.57 43.35
N GLU A 10 -69.52 -11.15 42.85
CA GLU A 10 -69.57 -12.50 42.28
C GLU A 10 -68.54 -12.57 41.14
N TYR A 11 -67.36 -13.13 41.43
CA TYR A 11 -66.36 -13.42 40.40
C TYR A 11 -66.75 -14.72 39.71
N ALA A 12 -67.52 -14.59 38.63
CA ALA A 12 -67.56 -15.62 37.60
C ALA A 12 -66.12 -15.84 37.10
N ALA A 13 -65.57 -17.01 37.39
CA ALA A 13 -64.29 -17.44 36.82
C ALA A 13 -64.42 -17.38 35.28
N PRO A 14 -63.53 -16.69 34.56
CA PRO A 14 -63.46 -16.88 33.13
C PRO A 14 -62.98 -18.31 32.92
N SER A 15 -63.88 -19.19 32.48
CA SER A 15 -63.53 -20.49 31.94
C SER A 15 -62.43 -20.27 30.92
N ALA A 16 -61.21 -20.67 31.27
CA ALA A 16 -60.09 -20.67 30.36
C ALA A 16 -60.48 -21.57 29.19
N VAL A 17 -60.72 -20.95 28.03
CA VAL A 17 -60.71 -21.65 26.75
C VAL A 17 -59.27 -22.12 26.58
N VAL A 18 -59.03 -23.37 26.96
CA VAL A 18 -57.76 -24.04 26.69
C VAL A 18 -57.80 -24.40 25.20
N GLU A 19 -57.35 -23.49 24.35
CA GLU A 19 -57.01 -23.88 22.98
C GLU A 19 -55.90 -24.94 23.07
N PRO A 20 -56.02 -26.08 22.35
CA PRO A 20 -54.95 -27.06 22.32
C PRO A 20 -53.74 -26.38 21.68
N ILE A 21 -52.69 -26.22 22.47
CA ILE A 21 -51.37 -25.79 21.99
C ILE A 21 -50.90 -26.90 21.06
N ASN A 22 -51.03 -26.69 19.74
CA ASN A 22 -50.43 -27.56 18.74
C ASN A 22 -48.92 -27.60 19.04
N THR A 23 -48.47 -28.75 19.51
CA THR A 23 -47.12 -28.97 20.05
C THR A 23 -46.13 -29.36 18.96
N ASP A 24 -46.51 -29.16 17.69
CA ASP A 24 -45.73 -29.59 16.53
C ASP A 24 -44.67 -28.57 16.09
N GLU A 25 -44.65 -27.36 16.67
CA GLU A 25 -43.57 -26.39 16.54
C GLU A 25 -42.83 -26.18 17.88
N ALA A 26 -42.45 -27.28 18.52
CA ALA A 26 -41.34 -27.26 19.43
C ALA A 26 -40.10 -26.82 18.64
N GLY A 27 -39.54 -25.65 19.00
CA GLY A 27 -38.26 -25.17 18.47
C GLY A 27 -37.28 -26.34 18.40
N THR A 28 -36.65 -26.50 17.23
CA THR A 28 -35.75 -27.59 16.89
C THR A 28 -34.53 -27.60 17.80
N LEU A 29 -34.71 -28.10 19.02
CA LEU A 29 -33.64 -28.61 19.84
C LEU A 29 -33.03 -29.75 19.04
N ALA A 30 -31.78 -29.53 18.63
CA ALA A 30 -31.01 -30.46 17.82
C ALA A 30 -31.25 -31.90 18.32
N PRO A 31 -31.54 -32.86 17.41
CA PRO A 31 -31.66 -34.25 17.82
C PRO A 31 -30.39 -34.61 18.59
N LEU A 32 -30.56 -35.27 19.74
CA LEU A 32 -29.45 -35.81 20.53
C LEU A 32 -28.74 -36.86 19.66
N ALA A 33 -27.77 -36.38 18.87
CA ALA A 33 -26.95 -37.18 17.99
C ALA A 33 -26.20 -38.21 18.83
N SER A 34 -26.36 -39.49 18.50
CA SER A 34 -25.53 -40.53 19.10
C SER A 34 -24.07 -40.30 18.69
N SER A 35 -23.12 -40.89 19.41
CA SER A 35 -21.69 -40.69 19.12
C SER A 35 -21.32 -41.07 17.68
N ASP A 36 -22.08 -41.97 17.06
CA ASP A 36 -21.92 -42.33 15.65
C ASP A 36 -22.42 -41.21 14.71
N ASP A 37 -23.61 -40.64 14.94
CA ASP A 37 -24.16 -39.51 14.18
C ASP A 37 -23.29 -38.24 14.28
N THR A 38 -22.70 -38.01 15.47
CA THR A 38 -21.83 -36.85 15.73
C THR A 38 -20.54 -36.95 14.92
N ASN A 39 -19.97 -38.15 14.82
CA ASN A 39 -18.78 -38.40 14.01
C ASN A 39 -19.07 -38.24 12.51
N GLU A 40 -20.25 -38.68 12.05
CA GLU A 40 -20.70 -38.46 10.67
C GLU A 40 -20.89 -36.96 10.38
N GLN A 41 -21.49 -36.20 11.29
CA GLN A 41 -21.64 -34.74 11.19
C GLN A 41 -20.29 -34.00 11.13
N TRP A 42 -19.31 -34.37 11.97
CA TRP A 42 -17.97 -33.77 11.95
C TRP A 42 -17.23 -34.03 10.64
N ARG A 43 -17.44 -35.21 10.04
CA ARG A 43 -16.90 -35.55 8.73
C ARG A 43 -17.56 -34.72 7.64
N GLU A 44 -18.87 -34.54 7.68
CA GLU A 44 -19.56 -33.64 6.75
C GLU A 44 -19.13 -32.18 6.86
N ILE A 45 -18.95 -31.68 8.09
CA ILE A 45 -18.45 -30.32 8.33
C ILE A 45 -17.02 -30.21 7.80
N GLY A 46 -16.19 -31.24 8.01
CA GLY A 46 -14.86 -31.35 7.44
C GLY A 46 -14.88 -31.27 5.92
N GLU A 47 -15.67 -32.10 5.25
CA GLU A 47 -15.82 -32.10 3.78
C GLU A 47 -16.36 -30.77 3.22
N LYS A 48 -17.35 -30.16 3.89
CA LYS A 48 -17.88 -28.84 3.53
C LYS A 48 -16.83 -27.74 3.75
N ALA A 49 -16.05 -27.81 4.83
CA ALA A 49 -14.94 -26.90 5.08
C ALA A 49 -13.84 -27.10 4.04
N TYR A 50 -13.43 -28.34 3.72
CA TYR A 50 -12.42 -28.64 2.72
C TYR A 50 -12.84 -28.19 1.33
N SER A 51 -14.10 -28.41 0.92
CA SER A 51 -14.60 -27.93 -0.37
C SER A 51 -14.65 -26.39 -0.44
N PHE A 52 -15.02 -25.71 0.63
CA PHE A 52 -14.96 -24.25 0.73
C PHE A 52 -13.51 -23.73 0.74
N LEU A 53 -12.63 -24.32 1.54
CA LEU A 53 -11.19 -24.00 1.63
C LEU A 53 -10.44 -24.34 0.34
N ALA A 54 -10.83 -25.39 -0.38
CA ALA A 54 -10.27 -25.73 -1.69
C ALA A 54 -10.68 -24.70 -2.75
N SER A 55 -11.86 -24.10 -2.60
CA SER A 55 -12.32 -23.00 -3.44
C SER A 55 -11.75 -21.63 -3.04
N MET A 56 -11.35 -21.44 -1.77
CA MET A 56 -10.76 -20.19 -1.27
C MET A 56 -9.54 -19.68 -2.05
N PRO A 57 -8.50 -20.49 -2.37
CA PRO A 57 -7.37 -19.98 -3.13
C PRO A 57 -7.79 -19.42 -4.51
N GLU A 58 -8.84 -20.00 -5.12
CA GLU A 58 -9.39 -19.52 -6.38
C GLU A 58 -10.14 -18.18 -6.23
N TYR A 59 -10.89 -17.99 -5.13
CA TYR A 59 -11.58 -16.73 -4.84
C TYR A 59 -10.62 -15.63 -4.37
N LEU A 60 -9.68 -15.95 -3.48
CA LEU A 60 -8.63 -15.05 -3.00
C LEU A 60 -7.70 -14.65 -4.14
N GLY A 61 -7.39 -15.58 -5.04
CA GLY A 61 -6.61 -15.33 -6.25
C GLY A 61 -7.29 -14.30 -7.14
N ARG A 62 -8.58 -14.50 -7.45
CA ARG A 62 -9.38 -13.58 -8.27
C ARG A 62 -9.58 -12.22 -7.63
N PHE A 63 -9.87 -12.18 -6.33
CA PHE A 63 -9.97 -10.93 -5.56
C PHE A 63 -8.62 -10.20 -5.57
N PHE A 64 -7.53 -10.86 -5.18
CA PHE A 64 -6.24 -10.20 -5.16
C PHE A 64 -5.84 -9.72 -6.54
N SER A 65 -6.08 -10.50 -7.62
CA SER A 65 -5.81 -10.07 -8.99
C SER A 65 -6.64 -8.87 -9.42
N GLU A 66 -7.94 -8.87 -9.14
CA GLU A 66 -8.88 -7.79 -9.50
C GLU A 66 -8.56 -6.50 -8.71
N TYR A 67 -8.24 -6.65 -7.44
CA TYR A 67 -8.01 -5.53 -6.52
C TYR A 67 -6.53 -5.15 -6.35
N ARG A 68 -5.56 -5.71 -7.09
CA ARG A 68 -4.13 -5.40 -6.90
C ARG A 68 -3.85 -3.90 -6.87
N LYS A 69 -4.39 -3.15 -7.84
CA LYS A 69 -4.16 -1.71 -7.98
C LYS A 69 -4.72 -0.92 -6.78
N PRO A 70 -6.03 -0.98 -6.47
CA PRO A 70 -6.57 -0.25 -5.32
C PRO A 70 -6.02 -0.77 -3.98
N LEU A 71 -5.79 -2.08 -3.83
CA LEU A 71 -5.26 -2.67 -2.61
C LEU A 71 -3.81 -2.23 -2.35
N THR A 72 -2.98 -2.11 -3.38
CA THR A 72 -1.62 -1.58 -3.25
C THR A 72 -1.66 -0.11 -2.84
N THR A 73 -2.53 0.70 -3.45
CA THR A 73 -2.68 2.11 -3.07
C THR A 73 -3.20 2.27 -1.64
N ALA A 74 -4.25 1.55 -1.28
CA ALA A 74 -4.78 1.55 0.08
C ALA A 74 -3.74 1.03 1.09
N GLY A 75 -3.02 -0.02 0.73
CA GLY A 75 -1.92 -0.58 1.51
C GLY A 75 -0.76 0.40 1.67
N LEU A 76 -0.44 1.21 0.67
CA LEU A 76 0.57 2.27 0.76
C LEU A 76 0.09 3.41 1.67
N ILE A 77 -1.16 3.85 1.53
CA ILE A 77 -1.73 4.89 2.40
C ILE A 77 -1.76 4.41 3.84
N PHE A 78 -2.28 3.21 4.07
CA PHE A 78 -2.32 2.58 5.39
C PHE A 78 -0.91 2.37 5.94
N GLY A 79 -0.01 1.83 5.13
CA GLY A 79 1.40 1.62 5.48
C GLY A 79 2.11 2.91 5.82
N ALA A 80 1.85 4.00 5.10
CA ALA A 80 2.37 5.33 5.42
C ALA A 80 1.84 5.83 6.77
N ILE A 81 0.54 5.71 7.04
CA ILE A 81 -0.05 6.09 8.32
C ILE A 81 0.56 5.28 9.47
N VAL A 82 0.65 3.95 9.32
CA VAL A 82 1.25 3.06 10.32
C VAL A 82 2.72 3.39 10.52
N SER A 83 3.47 3.65 9.45
CA SER A 83 4.88 4.02 9.53
C SER A 83 5.07 5.33 10.28
N VAL A 84 4.24 6.34 10.00
CA VAL A 84 4.24 7.61 10.75
C VAL A 84 3.95 7.34 12.23
N LYS A 85 2.89 6.60 12.55
CA LYS A 85 2.56 6.25 13.94
C LYS A 85 3.67 5.46 14.63
N LEU A 86 4.33 4.54 13.92
CA LEU A 86 5.44 3.76 14.45
C LEU A 86 6.66 4.65 14.72
N THR A 87 6.99 5.56 13.82
CA THR A 87 8.06 6.55 14.03
C THR A 87 7.75 7.47 15.20
N LEU A 88 6.51 7.95 15.34
CA LEU A 88 6.07 8.74 16.49
C LEU A 88 6.13 7.93 17.80
N ALA A 89 5.71 6.66 17.78
CA ALA A 89 5.79 5.76 18.93
C ALA A 89 7.25 5.48 19.31
N LEU A 90 8.12 5.27 18.33
CA LEU A 90 9.55 5.12 18.55
C LEU A 90 10.15 6.40 19.11
N LEU A 91 9.83 7.56 18.56
CA LEU A 91 10.29 8.86 19.08
C LEU A 91 9.79 9.09 20.52
N SER A 92 8.55 8.71 20.82
CA SER A 92 8.00 8.78 22.17
C SER A 92 8.76 7.84 23.12
N ALA A 93 9.00 6.59 22.72
CA ALA A 93 9.77 5.63 23.49
C ALA A 93 11.24 6.05 23.67
N VAL A 94 11.81 6.74 22.68
CA VAL A 94 13.16 7.32 22.77
C VAL A 94 13.19 8.46 23.79
N ASN A 95 12.21 9.35 23.76
CA ASN A 95 12.09 10.43 24.73
C ASN A 95 11.84 9.91 26.16
N ASP A 96 11.19 8.75 26.30
CA ASP A 96 10.96 8.08 27.58
C ASP A 96 12.21 7.34 28.10
N VAL A 97 13.20 7.07 27.23
CA VAL A 97 14.45 6.37 27.59
C VAL A 97 15.62 7.36 27.54
N PRO A 98 16.11 7.86 28.69
CA PRO A 98 17.11 8.94 28.76
C PRO A 98 18.49 8.60 28.17
N LEU A 99 18.72 7.35 27.76
CA LEU A 99 19.96 6.90 27.13
C LEU A 99 19.89 6.84 25.59
N LEU A 100 18.69 6.84 24.99
CA LEU A 100 18.57 6.67 23.53
C LEU A 100 18.92 7.96 22.78
N GLU A 101 18.46 9.12 23.24
CA GLU A 101 18.80 10.43 22.68
C GLU A 101 20.32 10.64 22.52
N PRO A 102 21.16 10.50 23.58
CA PRO A 102 22.61 10.65 23.42
C PRO A 102 23.25 9.55 22.58
N THR A 103 22.69 8.33 22.52
CA THR A 103 23.22 7.28 21.62
C THR A 103 22.93 7.55 20.16
N PHE A 104 21.74 8.05 19.80
CA PHE A 104 21.43 8.43 18.42
C PHE A 104 22.26 9.64 17.97
N GLU A 105 22.48 10.61 18.87
CA GLU A 105 23.41 11.71 18.60
C GLU A 105 24.83 11.20 18.37
N LEU A 106 25.32 10.28 19.20
CA LEU A 106 26.65 9.69 19.05
C LEU A 106 26.78 8.88 17.74
N ILE A 107 25.77 8.09 17.38
CA ILE A 107 25.73 7.33 16.13
C ILE A 107 25.68 8.29 14.93
N GLY A 108 24.84 9.32 14.99
CA GLY A 108 24.71 10.35 13.95
C GLY A 108 26.00 11.13 13.75
N LEU A 109 26.65 11.56 14.83
CA LEU A 109 27.95 12.21 14.78
C LEU A 109 29.02 11.25 14.25
N SER A 110 29.06 10.00 14.70
CA SER A 110 30.01 9.01 14.20
C SER A 110 29.87 8.80 12.70
N TYR A 111 28.64 8.62 12.21
CA TYR A 111 28.36 8.48 10.77
C TYR A 111 28.69 9.75 9.99
N THR A 112 28.37 10.92 10.53
CA THR A 112 28.67 12.21 9.92
C THR A 112 30.18 12.42 9.82
N LEU A 113 30.93 12.16 10.89
CA LEU A 113 32.39 12.26 10.90
C LEU A 113 33.01 11.27 9.90
N TRP A 114 32.55 10.01 9.89
CA TRP A 114 33.01 9.01 8.93
C TRP A 114 32.71 9.41 7.48
N PHE A 115 31.51 9.93 7.22
CA PHE A 115 31.09 10.40 5.89
C PHE A 115 31.93 11.59 5.44
N VAL A 116 32.07 12.61 6.29
CA VAL A 116 32.89 13.79 6.00
C VAL A 116 34.35 13.38 5.76
N TYR A 117 34.91 12.51 6.59
CA TYR A 117 36.27 12.02 6.40
C TYR A 117 36.43 11.24 5.09
N ARG A 118 35.53 10.29 4.82
CA ARG A 118 35.63 9.36 3.68
C ARG A 118 35.36 10.01 2.34
N TYR A 119 34.42 10.95 2.28
CA TYR A 119 33.91 11.52 1.03
C TYR A 119 34.31 12.99 0.84
N LEU A 120 34.42 13.78 1.93
CA LEU A 120 34.80 15.19 1.83
C LEU A 120 36.30 15.41 2.06
N LEU A 121 36.98 14.73 2.98
CA LEU A 121 38.40 15.01 3.26
C LEU A 121 39.35 14.17 2.40
N LYS A 122 38.93 12.97 2.00
CA LYS A 122 39.71 12.13 1.09
C LYS A 122 39.69 12.73 -0.33
N ALA A 123 40.72 13.52 -0.64
CA ALA A 123 40.86 14.25 -1.90
C ALA A 123 40.70 13.39 -3.17
N SER A 124 41.04 12.10 -3.11
CA SER A 124 40.82 11.15 -4.21
C SER A 124 39.35 11.08 -4.64
N ASN A 125 38.40 11.17 -3.69
CA ASN A 125 36.96 11.21 -3.96
C ASN A 125 36.53 12.58 -4.53
N ARG A 126 37.20 13.68 -4.16
CA ARG A 126 36.94 15.02 -4.74
C ARG A 126 37.40 15.11 -6.19
N GLN A 127 38.58 14.57 -6.51
CA GLN A 127 39.15 14.62 -7.85
C GLN A 127 38.41 13.73 -8.84
N GLU A 128 37.96 12.53 -8.44
CA GLU A 128 37.12 11.70 -9.31
C GLU A 128 35.76 12.34 -9.58
N LEU A 129 35.09 12.84 -8.54
CA LEU A 129 33.77 13.47 -8.68
C LEU A 129 33.85 14.81 -9.45
N SER A 130 34.90 15.62 -9.27
CA SER A 130 35.07 16.84 -10.07
C SER A 130 35.37 16.53 -11.52
N GLN A 131 36.19 15.51 -11.80
CA GLN A 131 36.46 15.08 -13.17
C GLN A 131 35.23 14.50 -13.87
N GLU A 132 34.39 13.71 -13.17
CA GLU A 132 33.12 13.24 -13.71
C GLU A 132 32.11 14.37 -13.91
N PHE A 133 32.02 15.32 -12.97
CA PHE A 133 31.15 16.48 -13.10
C PHE A 133 31.59 17.41 -14.24
N ASP A 134 32.89 17.60 -14.44
CA ASP A 134 33.45 18.35 -15.59
C ASP A 134 33.22 17.61 -16.92
N LYS A 135 33.35 16.28 -16.93
CA LYS A 135 33.00 15.46 -18.11
C LYS A 135 31.51 15.59 -18.45
N LEU A 136 30.61 15.49 -17.48
CA LEU A 136 29.17 15.62 -17.68
C LEU A 136 28.76 17.07 -18.06
N LYS A 137 29.40 18.09 -17.48
CA LYS A 137 29.17 19.50 -17.82
C LYS A 137 29.70 19.87 -19.20
N ASN A 138 30.79 19.25 -19.66
CA ASN A 138 31.23 19.39 -21.04
C ASN A 138 30.36 18.59 -22.02
N GLN A 139 29.65 17.56 -21.56
CA GLN A 139 28.72 16.81 -22.40
C GLN A 139 27.39 17.55 -22.63
N SER A 140 26.95 18.41 -21.69
CA SER A 140 25.70 19.17 -21.81
C SER A 140 25.84 20.57 -22.44
N ARG A 141 27.07 21.10 -22.55
CA ARG A 141 27.33 22.37 -23.25
C ARG A 141 27.78 22.10 -24.69
N TRP A 142 26.80 21.94 -25.56
CA TRP A 142 26.94 22.24 -27.00
C TRP A 142 28.06 21.51 -27.75
N GLN A 143 27.88 20.21 -27.99
CA GLN A 143 28.48 19.55 -29.15
C GLN A 143 27.61 19.80 -30.40
N VAL A 144 27.28 21.06 -30.70
CA VAL A 144 26.88 21.40 -32.07
C VAL A 144 28.16 21.59 -32.87
N ALA A 145 28.42 20.64 -33.76
CA ALA A 145 29.45 20.73 -34.77
C ALA A 145 29.29 22.06 -35.56
N PRO A 146 30.19 23.06 -35.41
CA PRO A 146 30.09 24.29 -36.20
C PRO A 146 30.43 24.06 -37.69
N HIS A 147 30.91 22.86 -38.06
CA HIS A 147 31.28 22.54 -39.43
C HIS A 147 30.08 22.28 -40.37
N LEU A 148 28.84 22.32 -39.87
CA LEU A 148 27.61 22.24 -40.68
C LEU A 148 26.96 23.62 -40.96
N LEU A 149 27.48 24.71 -40.38
CA LEU A 149 26.92 26.05 -40.55
C LEU A 149 27.54 26.86 -41.71
N PHE A 150 28.57 26.33 -42.37
CA PHE A 150 29.11 26.92 -43.59
C PHE A 150 29.02 25.90 -44.73
N PRO A 151 28.05 26.00 -45.64
CA PRO A 151 28.18 25.33 -46.92
C PRO A 151 29.46 25.84 -47.56
N ARG A 152 30.35 24.92 -47.95
CA ARG A 152 31.56 25.23 -48.72
C ARG A 152 31.08 25.87 -50.03
N VAL A 153 31.12 27.20 -50.12
CA VAL A 153 30.92 27.92 -51.37
C VAL A 153 32.04 27.48 -52.29
N VAL A 154 31.75 26.47 -53.11
CA VAL A 154 32.56 26.11 -54.27
C VAL A 154 32.42 27.30 -55.20
N LEU A 155 33.49 28.10 -55.31
CA LEU A 155 33.60 29.16 -56.30
C LEU A 155 33.60 28.50 -57.68
N ILE A 156 32.43 28.36 -58.29
CA ILE A 156 32.29 27.95 -59.68
C ILE A 156 32.83 29.13 -60.51
N PRO A 157 33.91 28.99 -61.30
CA PRO A 157 34.36 30.07 -62.17
C PRO A 157 33.28 30.31 -63.24
N GLN A 158 32.74 31.53 -63.28
CA GLN A 158 31.85 31.96 -64.35
C GLN A 158 32.64 31.99 -65.67
N PRO A 159 32.14 31.41 -66.78
CA PRO A 159 32.80 31.58 -68.06
C PRO A 159 32.69 33.05 -68.48
N LEU A 160 33.85 33.66 -68.76
CA LEU A 160 33.92 34.99 -69.36
C LEU A 160 33.19 34.96 -70.70
N SER A 161 32.04 35.61 -70.75
CA SER A 161 31.35 35.97 -71.99
C SER A 161 32.26 36.92 -72.78
N GLN A 162 33.10 36.32 -73.63
CA GLN A 162 33.90 37.05 -74.60
C GLN A 162 32.97 37.59 -75.67
N ARG A 163 32.67 38.89 -75.52
CA ARG A 163 32.11 39.74 -76.55
C ARG A 163 32.91 39.56 -77.85
N GLY A 164 32.24 39.10 -78.90
CA GLY A 164 32.74 39.26 -80.27
C GLY A 164 32.67 40.73 -80.66
N TYR A 165 33.83 41.31 -80.97
CA TYR A 165 33.98 42.55 -81.72
C TYR A 165 34.99 42.32 -82.85
N GLY A 166 34.65 42.75 -84.06
CA GLY A 166 35.60 43.01 -85.16
C GLY A 166 35.77 41.84 -86.14
N LEU A 167 35.17 41.87 -87.34
CA LEU A 167 35.60 42.59 -88.55
C LEU A 167 36.79 41.93 -89.29
N SER A 168 36.47 41.24 -90.40
CA SER A 168 37.13 41.33 -91.72
C SER A 168 36.26 40.63 -92.75
#